data_AF-A0A835ZQ39-F1
#
_entry.id   AF-A0A835ZQ39-F1
#
_cell.length_a   1.000
_cell.length_b   1.000
_cell.length_c   1.000
_cell.angle_alpha   90.00
_cell.angle_beta   90.00
_cell.angle_gamma   90.00
#
_symmetry.space_group_name_H-M   'P 1'
#
loop_
_entity.id
_entity.type
_entity.pdbx_description
1 polymer ?
#
loop_
_entity_poly.entity_id
_entity_poly.type
_entity_poly.pdbx_seq_one_letter_code
_entity_poly.pdbx_strand_id
1 'polypeptide(L)'
;MTTTQSCTAATGQVETQPRVVPDASFFNIFSPPEIPTIGKLEPREDAILDEDFEIGQTLHDNVILKSIYYYTREVNGTYESIKIMEIGNNENIKEAA
;
A
#
# COMPACT_ATOMS: atom_id res chain seq x y z
N MET A 1 16.33 -1.76 10.86
CA MET A 1 17.53 -1.07 11.38
C MET A 1 18.71 -1.99 11.19
N THR A 2 19.59 -1.71 10.24
CA THR A 2 20.74 -2.57 9.95
C THR A 2 21.99 -1.82 10.39
N THR A 3 22.70 -2.38 11.37
CA THR A 3 23.86 -1.74 11.97
C THR A 3 25.12 -2.34 11.34
N THR A 4 25.89 -1.52 10.62
CA THR A 4 27.17 -1.94 10.04
C THR A 4 28.28 -1.48 10.99
N GLN A 5 29.08 -2.42 11.51
CA GLN A 5 30.25 -2.10 12.32
C GLN A 5 31.46 -1.89 11.40
N SER A 6 32.09 -0.72 11.44
CA SER A 6 33.39 -0.48 10.82
C SER A 6 34.45 -0.37 11.93
N CYS A 7 35.52 -1.15 11.80
CA CYS A 7 36.66 -1.10 12.71
C CYS A 7 37.78 -0.33 12.03
N THR A 8 38.02 0.91 12.44
CA THR A 8 39.12 1.73 11.91
C THR A 8 40.38 1.43 12.70
N ALA A 9 41.28 0.65 12.11
CA ALA A 9 42.54 0.20 12.71
C ALA A 9 43.55 1.35 12.86
N ALA A 10 43.39 2.20 13.87
CA ALA A 10 44.44 3.13 14.32
C ALA A 10 44.30 3.57 15.80
N THR A 11 43.10 3.60 16.38
CA THR A 11 42.85 4.08 17.76
C THR A 11 42.07 3.13 18.65
N GLY A 12 41.61 1.98 18.14
CA GLY A 12 40.81 1.01 18.92
C GLY A 12 39.38 1.46 19.25
N GLN A 13 38.96 2.63 18.76
CA GLN A 13 37.58 3.09 18.84
C GLN A 13 36.73 2.37 17.77
N VAL A 14 35.72 1.63 18.22
CA VAL A 14 34.68 1.07 17.36
C VAL A 14 33.60 2.12 17.18
N GLU A 15 33.43 2.61 15.96
CA GLU A 15 32.34 3.53 15.62
C GLU A 15 31.18 2.72 15.03
N THR A 16 30.00 2.84 15.65
CA THR A 16 28.79 2.18 15.18
C THR A 16 27.95 3.21 14.44
N GLN A 17 27.92 3.11 13.11
CA GLN A 17 27.12 4.02 12.29
C GLN A 17 25.77 3.38 11.96
N PRO A 18 24.64 3.93 12.43
CA PRO A 18 23.33 3.46 12.01
C PRO A 18 23.11 3.80 10.53
N ARG A 19 22.83 2.79 9.71
CA ARG A 19 22.44 2.97 8.31
C ARG A 19 20.96 2.71 8.16
N VAL A 20 20.27 3.66 7.51
CA VAL A 20 18.91 3.46 7.04
C VAL A 20 18.98 2.79 5.68
N VAL A 21 18.44 1.59 5.58
CA VAL A 21 18.26 0.87 4.32
C VAL A 21 16.76 0.87 4.04
N PRO A 22 16.31 1.30 2.85
CA PRO A 22 14.91 1.20 2.46
C PRO A 22 14.47 -0.27 2.54
N ASP A 23 13.37 -0.51 3.23
CA ASP A 23 12.77 -1.84 3.40
C ASP A 23 11.36 -1.84 2.80
N ALA A 24 10.91 -3.00 2.35
CA ALA A 24 9.54 -3.17 1.92
C ALA A 24 8.62 -3.14 3.14
N SER A 25 7.84 -2.07 3.27
CA SER A 25 6.92 -1.87 4.38
C SER A 25 5.56 -1.42 3.87
N PHE A 26 4.49 -1.86 4.52
CA PHE A 26 3.14 -1.34 4.26
C PHE A 26 3.08 0.19 4.41
N PHE A 27 3.89 0.77 5.31
CA PHE A 27 3.90 2.21 5.50
C PHE A 27 4.48 3.00 4.32
N ASN A 28 5.08 2.33 3.33
CA ASN A 28 5.57 2.99 2.12
C ASN A 28 4.42 3.58 1.28
N ILE A 29 3.18 3.09 1.44
CA ILE A 29 1.99 3.67 0.76
C ILE A 29 1.72 5.14 1.17
N PHE A 30 2.27 5.58 2.31
CA PHE A 30 2.21 6.98 2.75
C PHE A 30 3.35 7.83 2.20
N SER A 31 4.21 7.24 1.37
CA SER A 31 5.31 7.89 0.66
C SER A 31 5.21 7.56 -0.83
N PRO A 32 4.09 7.90 -1.49
CA PRO A 32 3.89 7.60 -2.90
C PRO A 32 4.97 8.30 -3.76
N PRO A 33 5.28 7.76 -4.96
CA PRO A 33 6.20 8.42 -5.89
C PRO A 33 5.81 9.87 -6.20
N GLU A 34 6.81 10.75 -6.32
CA GLU A 34 6.58 12.16 -6.68
C GLU A 34 6.15 12.29 -8.14
N ILE A 35 5.05 13.01 -8.38
CA ILE A 35 4.55 13.25 -9.74
C ILE A 35 5.32 14.43 -10.34
N PRO A 36 6.09 14.23 -11.43
CA PRO A 36 6.83 15.31 -12.07
C PRO A 36 5.87 16.35 -12.65
N THR A 37 6.21 17.63 -12.48
CA THR A 37 5.41 18.74 -13.03
C THR A 37 5.49 18.84 -14.56
N ILE A 38 6.57 18.33 -15.15
CA ILE A 38 6.80 18.28 -16.60
C ILE A 38 7.40 16.92 -16.94
N GLY A 39 6.83 16.23 -17.92
CA GLY A 39 7.27 14.89 -18.34
C GLY A 39 6.37 13.78 -17.83
N LYS A 40 6.77 12.53 -18.08
CA LYS A 40 6.08 11.32 -17.62
C LYS A 40 6.91 10.68 -16.50
N LEU A 41 6.24 10.07 -15.53
CA LEU A 41 6.86 9.20 -14.53
C LEU A 41 7.58 8.02 -15.19
N GLU A 42 8.61 7.51 -14.52
CA GLU A 42 9.25 6.28 -14.95
C GLU A 42 8.25 5.12 -14.84
N PRO A 43 8.27 4.12 -15.76
CA PRO A 43 7.28 3.05 -15.78
C PRO A 43 7.15 2.27 -14.47
N ARG A 44 8.24 2.19 -13.70
CA ARG A 44 8.24 1.55 -12.38
C ARG A 44 7.47 2.37 -11.35
N GLU A 45 7.62 3.68 -11.37
CA GLU A 45 6.96 4.58 -10.43
C GLU A 45 5.47 4.72 -10.76
N ASP A 46 5.12 4.76 -12.05
CA ASP A 46 3.74 4.64 -12.53
C ASP A 46 3.07 3.36 -11.99
N ALA A 47 3.74 2.20 -12.11
CA ALA A 47 3.20 0.94 -11.62
C ALA A 47 3.00 0.91 -10.09
N ILE A 48 3.89 1.56 -9.33
CA ILE A 48 3.74 1.70 -7.87
C ILE A 48 2.54 2.59 -7.54
N LEU A 49 2.35 3.70 -8.26
CA LEU A 49 1.20 4.59 -8.06
C LEU A 49 -0.13 3.89 -8.34
N ASP A 50 -0.19 3.08 -9.41
CA ASP A 50 -1.37 2.29 -9.73
C ASP A 50 -1.70 1.29 -8.59
N GLU A 51 -0.69 0.59 -8.08
CA GLU A 51 -0.85 -0.34 -6.95
C GLU A 51 -1.29 0.38 -5.65
N ASP A 52 -0.65 1.51 -5.32
CA ASP A 52 -1.01 2.34 -4.16
C ASP A 52 -2.46 2.84 -4.25
N PHE A 53 -2.92 3.21 -5.45
CA PHE A 53 -4.29 3.63 -5.69
C PHE A 53 -5.30 2.49 -5.45
N GLU A 54 -5.02 1.29 -5.96
CA GLU A 54 -5.85 0.11 -5.73
C GLU A 54 -5.94 -0.25 -4.24
N ILE A 55 -4.82 -0.17 -3.50
CA ILE A 55 -4.78 -0.38 -2.06
C ILE A 55 -5.64 0.67 -1.35
N GLY A 56 -5.46 1.96 -1.70
CA GLY A 56 -6.22 3.06 -1.11
C GLY A 56 -7.73 2.92 -1.31
N GLN A 57 -8.16 2.55 -2.52
CA GLN A 57 -9.56 2.32 -2.84
C GLN A 57 -10.12 1.12 -2.06
N THR A 58 -9.35 0.04 -1.95
CA THR A 58 -9.75 -1.14 -1.17
C THR A 58 -9.90 -0.82 0.31
N LEU A 59 -8.99 -0.02 0.87
CA LEU A 59 -9.08 0.43 2.25
C LEU A 59 -10.34 1.28 2.47
N HIS A 60 -10.60 2.25 1.59
CA HIS A 60 -11.75 3.14 1.68
C HIS A 60 -13.09 2.39 1.57
N ASP A 61 -13.28 1.62 0.50
CA ASP A 61 -14.59 1.03 0.19
C ASP A 61 -14.90 -0.22 1.03
N ASN A 62 -13.86 -0.96 1.41
CA ASN A 62 -14.04 -2.27 2.02
C ASN A 62 -13.48 -2.35 3.42
N VAL A 63 -12.19 -2.11 3.61
CA VAL A 63 -11.55 -2.42 4.91
C VAL A 63 -12.06 -1.48 6.00
N ILE A 64 -12.14 -0.17 5.74
CA ILE A 64 -12.60 0.80 6.74
C ILE A 64 -14.10 0.63 7.00
N LEU A 65 -14.91 0.65 5.93
CA LEU A 65 -16.37 0.60 6.04
C LEU A 65 -16.90 -0.76 6.53
N LYS A 66 -16.26 -1.86 6.14
CA LYS A 66 -16.66 -3.24 6.50
C LYS A 66 -15.68 -3.86 7.51
N SER A 67 -14.96 -3.03 8.28
CA SER A 67 -13.87 -3.44 9.19
C SER A 67 -14.24 -4.59 10.13
N ILE A 68 -15.46 -4.60 10.66
CA ILE A 68 -15.95 -5.67 11.54
C ILE A 68 -15.99 -6.99 10.78
N TYR A 69 -16.55 -7.04 9.57
CA TYR A 69 -16.63 -8.27 8.76
C TYR A 69 -15.24 -8.79 8.37
N TYR A 70 -14.28 -7.89 8.10
CA TYR A 70 -12.89 -8.27 7.85
C TYR A 70 -12.20 -8.82 9.12
N TYR A 71 -12.49 -8.23 10.28
CA TYR A 71 -11.98 -8.69 11.57
C TYR A 71 -12.55 -10.05 11.97
N THR A 72 -13.86 -10.25 11.81
CA THR A 72 -14.56 -11.51 12.12
C THR A 72 -14.34 -12.59 11.07
N ARG A 73 -13.75 -12.25 9.92
CA ARG A 73 -13.57 -13.12 8.73
C ARG A 73 -14.87 -13.62 8.11
N GLU A 74 -15.94 -12.84 8.23
CA GLU A 74 -17.23 -13.14 7.61
C GLU A 74 -17.29 -12.72 6.13
N VAL A 75 -16.26 -12.01 5.65
CA VAL A 75 -16.04 -11.74 4.23
C VAL A 75 -15.44 -12.99 3.57
N ASN A 76 -16.29 -13.86 3.01
CA ASN A 76 -15.86 -15.10 2.37
C ASN A 76 -15.59 -14.97 0.85
N GLY A 77 -15.92 -13.82 0.26
CA GLY A 77 -15.71 -13.54 -1.15
C GLY A 77 -14.37 -12.84 -1.42
N THR A 78 -13.77 -13.10 -2.58
CA THR A 78 -12.72 -12.20 -3.09
C THR A 78 -13.30 -10.80 -3.29
N TYR A 79 -12.48 -9.74 -3.18
CA TYR A 79 -12.89 -8.35 -3.44
C TYR A 79 -13.69 -8.22 -4.76
N GLU A 80 -13.25 -8.90 -5.81
CA GLU A 80 -13.95 -8.96 -7.10
C GLU A 80 -15.36 -9.56 -7.01
N SER A 81 -15.53 -10.64 -6.24
CA SER A 81 -16.87 -11.24 -6.04
C SER A 81 -17.82 -10.31 -5.26
N ILE A 82 -17.30 -9.54 -4.31
CA ILE A 82 -18.07 -8.58 -3.51
C ILE A 82 -18.51 -7.40 -4.39
N LYS A 83 -17.58 -6.87 -5.20
CA LYS A 83 -17.83 -5.77 -6.12
C LYS A 83 -18.88 -6.13 -7.17
N ILE A 84 -18.83 -7.35 -7.73
CA ILE A 84 -19.82 -7.85 -8.68
C ILE A 84 -21.21 -7.99 -8.02
N MET A 85 -21.28 -8.46 -6.77
CA MET A 85 -22.55 -8.53 -6.03
C MET A 85 -23.12 -7.13 -5.72
N GLU A 86 -22.28 -6.16 -5.37
CA GLU A 86 -22.70 -4.77 -5.14
C GLU A 86 -23.25 -4.11 -6.42
N ILE A 87 -22.62 -4.34 -7.57
CA ILE A 87 -23.09 -3.86 -8.88
C ILE A 87 -24.41 -4.54 -9.29
N GLY A 88 -24.52 -5.86 -9.14
CA GLY A 88 -25.78 -6.56 -9.45
C GLY A 88 -26.97 -6.08 -8.62
N ASN A 89 -26.73 -5.68 -7.37
CA ASN A 89 -27.76 -5.14 -6.49
C ASN A 89 -28.16 -3.72 -6.86
N ASN A 90 -27.24 -2.86 -7.31
CA ASN A 90 -27.55 -1.45 -7.60
C ASN A 90 -28.09 -1.21 -9.01
N GLU A 91 -27.92 -2.15 -9.97
CA GLU A 91 -28.63 -2.11 -11.25
C GLU A 91 -30.13 -2.47 -11.13
N ASN A 92 -30.48 -3.41 -10.23
CA ASN A 92 -31.88 -3.77 -9.96
C ASN A 92 -32.73 -2.63 -9.36
N ILE A 93 -32.11 -1.59 -8.80
CA ILE A 93 -32.81 -0.44 -8.19
C ILE A 93 -33.09 0.64 -9.25
N LYS A 94 -32.38 0.63 -10.38
CA LYS A 94 -32.58 1.62 -11.47
C LYS A 94 -33.73 1.27 -12.40
N GLU A 95 -34.13 0.00 -12.46
CA GLU A 95 -35.26 -0.46 -13.29
C GLU A 95 -36.62 -0.38 -12.55
N ALA A 96 -36.61 -0.06 -11.25
CA ALA A 96 -37.80 0.04 -10.40
C ALA A 96 -38.25 1.48 -10.09
N ALA A 97 -37.70 2.49 -10.78
CA ALA A 97 -37.99 3.92 -10.56
C ALA A 97 -38.65 4.59 -11.78
#